data_AF-A0A6G2DWM9-F1
#
_entry.id   AF-A0A6G2DWM9-F1
#
_cell.length_a   1.000
_cell.length_b   1.000
_cell.length_c   1.000
_cell.angle_alpha   90.00
_cell.angle_beta   90.00
_cell.angle_gamma   90.00
#
_symmetry.space_group_name_H-M   'P 1'
#
loop_
_entity.id
_entity.type
_entity.pdbx_description
1 polymer ?
#
loop_
_entity_poly.entity_id
_entity_poly.type
_entity_poly.pdbx_seq_one_letter_code
_entity_poly.pdbx_strand_id
1 'polypeptide(L)'
;RMKSIHYVSTVTNCYKAAVDAYLESSEKFEAIKQDLVDEMWKVAQRELATGFYYGIPSENEQLFGARRKIPEYKFVAEVVSYDDAAQTATIRQRNVINEGDQVEFYGPGFRHFETYIEDL
;
A
#
# COMPACT_ATOMS: atom_id res chain seq x y z
N ARG A 1 0.15 2.21 19.60
CA ARG A 1 -0.88 2.50 18.57
C ARG A 1 -1.02 1.25 17.69
N MET A 2 -2.21 0.69 17.52
CA MET A 2 -2.43 -0.49 16.66
C MET A 2 -2.28 -0.08 15.19
N LYS A 3 -1.58 -0.89 14.39
CA LYS A 3 -1.48 -0.69 12.93
C LYS A 3 -2.78 -1.20 12.28
N SER A 4 -3.26 -0.50 11.26
CA SER A 4 -4.45 -0.94 10.50
C SER A 4 -4.13 -2.17 9.65
N ILE A 5 -5.17 -2.91 9.24
CA ILE A 5 -5.01 -4.03 8.33
C ILE A 5 -4.33 -3.61 7.02
N HIS A 6 -4.73 -2.46 6.44
CA HIS A 6 -4.11 -1.85 5.26
C HIS A 6 -2.60 -1.68 5.42
N TYR A 7 -2.14 -1.18 6.56
CA TYR A 7 -0.71 -1.01 6.79
C TYR A 7 0.02 -2.37 6.83
N VAL A 8 -0.55 -3.34 7.55
CA VAL A 8 0.07 -4.65 7.72
C VAL A 8 0.12 -5.43 6.41
N SER A 9 -0.97 -5.43 5.63
CA SER A 9 -1.05 -6.12 4.34
C SER A 9 -0.08 -5.53 3.32
N THR A 10 -0.08 -4.20 3.12
CA THR A 10 0.81 -3.54 2.16
C THR A 10 2.27 -3.76 2.52
N VAL A 11 2.67 -3.49 3.77
CA VAL A 11 4.08 -3.68 4.20
C VAL A 11 4.50 -5.13 4.02
N THR A 12 3.67 -6.10 4.44
CA THR A 12 4.01 -7.52 4.30
C THR A 12 4.15 -7.91 2.83
N ASN A 13 3.25 -7.45 1.95
CA ASN A 13 3.31 -7.73 0.51
C ASN A 13 4.58 -7.13 -0.11
N CYS A 14 4.90 -5.86 0.18
CA CYS A 14 6.11 -5.19 -0.30
C CYS A 14 7.38 -5.94 0.09
N TYR A 15 7.54 -6.26 1.39
CA TYR A 15 8.74 -6.96 1.84
C TYR A 15 8.83 -8.38 1.29
N LYS A 16 7.71 -9.11 1.16
CA LYS A 16 7.71 -10.43 0.55
C LYS A 16 8.14 -10.37 -0.92
N ALA A 17 7.57 -9.45 -1.70
CA ALA A 17 7.93 -9.28 -3.11
C ALA A 17 9.38 -8.82 -3.30
N ALA A 18 9.86 -7.91 -2.45
CA ALA A 18 11.26 -7.47 -2.45
C ALA A 18 12.23 -8.64 -2.22
N VAL A 19 11.96 -9.46 -1.21
CA VAL A 19 12.77 -10.65 -0.89
C VAL A 19 12.70 -11.67 -2.02
N ASP A 20 11.51 -11.97 -2.52
CA ASP A 20 11.34 -12.94 -3.62
C ASP A 20 12.09 -12.52 -4.88
N ALA A 21 11.95 -11.24 -5.28
CA ALA A 21 12.63 -10.72 -6.46
C ALA A 21 14.15 -10.74 -6.28
N TYR A 22 14.66 -10.36 -5.10
CA TYR A 22 16.10 -10.37 -4.83
C TYR A 22 16.69 -11.79 -4.78
N LEU A 23 15.95 -12.75 -4.21
CA LEU A 23 16.35 -14.16 -4.21
C LEU A 23 16.37 -14.76 -5.62
N GLU A 24 15.56 -14.23 -6.55
CA GLU A 24 15.59 -14.64 -7.94
C GLU A 24 16.76 -14.01 -8.71
N SER A 25 16.93 -12.68 -8.64
CA SER A 25 18.13 -11.98 -9.12
C SER A 25 18.16 -10.51 -8.68
N SER A 26 19.34 -9.91 -8.66
CA SER A 26 19.49 -8.46 -8.45
C SER A 26 18.76 -7.63 -9.51
N GLU A 27 18.73 -8.10 -10.76
CA GLU A 27 18.07 -7.43 -11.89
C GLU A 27 16.56 -7.37 -11.68
N LYS A 28 15.95 -8.47 -11.23
CA LYS A 28 14.51 -8.50 -10.92
C LYS A 28 14.15 -7.60 -9.74
N PHE A 29 14.98 -7.56 -8.71
CA PHE A 29 14.77 -6.64 -7.60
C PHE A 29 14.81 -5.18 -8.06
N GLU A 30 15.85 -4.78 -8.81
CA GLU A 30 15.97 -3.41 -9.30
C GLU A 30 14.82 -3.04 -10.26
N ALA A 31 14.30 -3.99 -11.04
CA ALA A 31 13.15 -3.77 -11.92
C ALA A 31 11.86 -3.38 -11.18
N ILE A 32 11.63 -3.89 -9.95
CA ILE A 32 10.41 -3.62 -9.17
C ILE A 32 10.62 -2.59 -8.05
N LYS A 33 11.86 -2.11 -7.86
CA LYS A 33 12.25 -1.29 -6.71
C LYS A 33 11.42 -0.03 -6.56
N GLN A 34 11.10 0.63 -7.66
CA GLN A 34 10.30 1.84 -7.65
C GLN A 34 8.84 1.51 -7.27
N ASP A 35 8.27 0.44 -7.81
CA ASP A 35 6.92 -0.03 -7.46
C ASP A 35 6.79 -0.33 -5.96
N LEU A 36 7.81 -0.96 -5.36
CA LEU A 36 7.88 -1.21 -3.91
C LEU A 36 7.85 0.09 -3.10
N VAL A 37 8.57 1.12 -3.56
CA VAL A 37 8.63 2.43 -2.91
C VAL A 37 7.27 3.13 -3.02
N ASP A 38 6.68 3.13 -4.21
CA ASP A 38 5.39 3.79 -4.45
C ASP A 38 4.26 3.12 -3.67
N GLU A 39 4.25 1.80 -3.60
CA GLU A 39 3.31 1.02 -2.80
C GLU A 39 3.44 1.32 -1.29
N MET A 40 4.68 1.47 -0.79
CA MET A 40 4.93 1.89 0.59
C MET A 40 4.41 3.32 0.88
N TRP A 41 4.43 4.20 -0.11
CA TRP A 41 3.88 5.56 0.04
C TRP A 41 2.35 5.57 0.17
N LYS A 42 1.63 4.60 -0.40
CA LYS A 42 0.16 4.49 -0.26
C LYS A 42 -0.29 4.30 1.20
N VAL A 43 0.57 3.71 2.05
CA VAL A 43 0.29 3.49 3.48
C VAL A 43 1.01 4.46 4.43
N ALA A 44 1.87 5.32 3.90
CA ALA A 44 2.69 6.23 4.68
C ALA A 44 1.87 7.43 5.21
N GLN A 45 1.56 7.43 6.51
CA GLN A 45 0.91 8.58 7.17
C GLN A 45 1.89 9.72 7.52
N ARG A 46 3.20 9.43 7.47
CA ARG A 46 4.32 10.32 7.76
C ARG A 46 5.48 9.95 6.85
N GLU A 47 6.46 10.82 6.76
CA GLU A 47 7.67 10.54 5.97
C GLU A 47 8.37 9.26 6.46
N LEU A 48 8.88 8.52 5.49
CA LEU A 48 9.70 7.34 5.72
C LEU A 48 11.15 7.77 5.89
N ALA A 49 11.86 7.09 6.78
CA ALA A 49 13.28 7.29 7.01
C ALA A 49 13.95 5.92 7.17
N THR A 50 15.22 5.83 6.77
CA THR A 50 16.06 4.64 7.01
C THR A 50 16.39 4.45 8.49
N GLY A 51 16.04 5.43 9.33
CA GLY A 51 16.32 5.41 10.76
C GLY A 51 17.80 5.20 11.02
N PHE A 52 18.13 4.22 11.86
CA PHE A 52 19.50 3.94 12.28
C PHE A 52 20.26 2.99 11.34
N TYR A 53 19.67 2.57 10.22
CA TYR A 53 20.22 1.49 9.41
C TYR A 53 21.57 1.85 8.75
N TYR A 54 21.70 3.07 8.22
CA TYR A 54 22.93 3.55 7.56
C TYR A 54 23.79 4.47 8.43
N GLY A 55 23.39 4.71 9.68
CA GLY A 55 24.10 5.63 10.58
C GLY A 55 23.16 6.34 11.55
N ILE A 56 23.70 7.32 12.26
CA ILE A 56 22.93 8.16 13.19
C ILE A 56 22.06 9.13 12.38
N PRO A 57 20.73 9.18 12.61
CA PRO A 57 19.84 10.14 11.96
C PRO A 57 20.30 11.59 12.19
N SER A 58 20.21 12.40 11.14
CA SER A 58 20.46 13.84 11.15
C SER A 58 19.17 14.63 11.42
N GLU A 59 19.25 15.95 11.30
CA GLU A 59 18.08 16.83 11.32
C GLU A 59 17.10 16.57 10.16
N ASN A 60 17.56 15.96 9.05
CA ASN A 60 16.73 15.67 7.89
C ASN A 60 15.71 14.54 8.11
N GLU A 61 15.89 13.71 9.14
CA GLU A 61 14.93 12.68 9.55
C GLU A 61 13.89 13.19 10.56
N GLN A 62 14.01 14.46 10.97
CA GLN A 62 13.04 15.09 11.85
C GLN A 62 11.80 15.50 11.04
N LEU A 63 10.61 15.21 11.58
CA LEU A 63 9.33 15.49 10.94
C LEU A 63 8.88 16.95 11.20
N PHE A 64 9.78 17.90 11.01
CA PHE A 64 9.50 19.33 11.13
C PHE A 64 9.21 19.93 9.76
N GLY A 65 8.24 20.85 9.68
CA GLY A 65 7.91 21.57 8.44
C GLY A 65 6.90 20.87 7.55
N ALA A 66 6.92 21.23 6.26
CA ALA A 66 5.99 20.70 5.26
C ALA A 66 6.32 19.24 4.92
N ARG A 67 5.29 18.43 4.73
CA ARG A 67 5.46 17.01 4.35
C ARG A 67 6.02 16.90 2.93
N ARG A 68 7.00 16.03 2.73
CA ARG A 68 7.59 15.68 1.42
C ARG A 68 6.60 15.06 0.44
N LYS A 69 5.63 14.29 0.94
CA LYS A 69 4.55 13.71 0.14
C LYS A 69 3.24 13.76 0.91
N ILE A 70 2.18 14.18 0.23
CA ILE A 70 0.81 14.13 0.75
C ILE A 70 0.28 12.71 0.48
N PRO A 71 -0.34 12.02 1.45
CA PRO A 71 -0.95 10.72 1.19
C PRO A 71 -2.00 10.85 0.08
N GLU A 72 -1.78 10.17 -1.04
CA GLU A 72 -2.66 10.22 -2.23
C GLU A 72 -3.86 9.29 -2.09
N TYR A 73 -3.74 8.25 -1.25
CA TYR A 73 -4.74 7.19 -1.13
C TYR A 73 -5.40 7.18 0.25
N LYS A 74 -6.68 6.81 0.25
CA LYS A 74 -7.44 6.53 1.46
C LYS A 74 -7.94 5.08 1.39
N PHE A 75 -7.63 4.30 2.43
CA PHE A 75 -8.16 2.94 2.52
C PHE A 75 -9.65 2.96 2.83
N VAL A 76 -10.48 2.50 1.90
CA VAL A 76 -11.94 2.64 2.01
C VAL A 76 -12.68 1.39 2.45
N ALA A 77 -12.20 0.19 2.11
CA ALA A 77 -12.88 -1.06 2.45
C ALA A 77 -11.92 -2.26 2.47
N GLU A 78 -12.36 -3.35 3.11
CA GLU A 78 -11.71 -4.66 3.03
C GLU A 78 -12.66 -5.70 2.43
N VAL A 79 -12.17 -6.56 1.54
CA VAL A 79 -12.94 -7.71 1.04
C VAL A 79 -13.01 -8.76 2.15
N VAL A 80 -14.22 -9.17 2.54
CA VAL A 80 -14.44 -10.15 3.62
C VAL A 80 -14.85 -11.53 3.11
N SER A 81 -15.44 -11.59 1.91
CA SER A 81 -15.79 -12.83 1.22
C SER A 81 -15.95 -12.57 -0.27
N TYR A 82 -15.83 -13.63 -1.07
CA TYR A 82 -16.07 -13.61 -2.51
C TYR A 82 -16.86 -14.86 -2.90
N ASP A 83 -17.96 -14.66 -3.62
CA ASP A 83 -18.75 -15.71 -4.23
C ASP A 83 -18.30 -15.89 -5.69
N ASP A 84 -17.66 -17.01 -5.98
CA ASP A 84 -17.13 -17.33 -7.31
C ASP A 84 -18.24 -17.69 -8.32
N ALA A 85 -19.38 -18.21 -7.87
CA ALA A 85 -20.49 -18.54 -8.76
C ALA A 85 -21.23 -17.27 -9.21
N ALA A 86 -21.44 -16.33 -8.29
CA ALA A 86 -22.08 -15.05 -8.57
C ALA A 86 -21.09 -13.95 -8.99
N GLN A 87 -19.78 -14.24 -9.00
CA GLN A 87 -18.70 -13.28 -9.24
C GLN A 87 -18.82 -12.00 -8.38
N THR A 88 -19.23 -12.15 -7.12
CA THR A 88 -19.59 -11.02 -6.24
C THR A 88 -18.71 -10.98 -4.99
N ALA A 89 -18.07 -9.83 -4.75
CA ALA A 89 -17.30 -9.58 -3.52
C ALA A 89 -18.17 -8.92 -2.45
N THR A 90 -18.14 -9.44 -1.22
CA THR A 90 -18.66 -8.73 -0.06
C THR A 90 -17.55 -7.89 0.56
N ILE A 91 -17.79 -6.59 0.69
CA ILE A 91 -16.83 -5.64 1.25
C ILE A 91 -17.31 -5.10 2.60
N ARG A 92 -16.39 -4.89 3.54
CA ARG A 92 -16.63 -4.18 4.79
C ARG A 92 -16.05 -2.77 4.65
N GLN A 93 -16.95 -1.79 4.66
CA GLN A 93 -16.59 -0.38 4.60
C GLN A 93 -15.78 0.06 5.84
N ARG A 94 -14.77 0.88 5.60
CA ARG A 94 -13.89 1.49 6.62
C ARG A 94 -13.88 3.01 6.54
N ASN A 95 -14.14 3.58 5.37
CA ASN A 95 -14.32 5.01 5.14
C ASN A 95 -15.42 5.25 4.10
N VAL A 96 -15.86 6.51 3.97
CA VAL A 96 -16.85 6.94 2.96
C VAL A 96 -16.40 6.52 1.55
N ILE A 97 -17.34 5.97 0.81
CA ILE A 97 -17.29 5.61 -0.62
C ILE A 97 -18.54 6.22 -1.24
N ASN A 98 -18.40 6.84 -2.41
CA ASN A 98 -19.50 7.38 -3.20
C ASN A 98 -19.51 6.76 -4.60
N GLU A 99 -20.68 6.79 -5.23
CA GLU A 99 -20.81 6.51 -6.66
C GLU A 99 -19.92 7.46 -7.48
N GLY A 100 -19.21 6.91 -8.46
CA GLY A 100 -18.22 7.63 -9.27
C GLY A 100 -16.82 7.75 -8.66
N ASP A 101 -16.60 7.31 -7.40
CA ASP A 101 -15.25 7.26 -6.84
C ASP A 101 -14.39 6.24 -7.61
N GLN A 102 -13.17 6.63 -8.02
CA GLN A 102 -12.17 5.69 -8.53
C GLN A 102 -11.56 4.92 -7.34
N VAL A 103 -11.58 3.59 -7.42
CA VAL A 103 -11.05 2.71 -6.38
C VAL A 103 -10.02 1.76 -6.96
N GLU A 104 -9.02 1.42 -6.15
CA GLU A 104 -8.02 0.40 -6.44
C GLU A 104 -8.20 -0.78 -5.47
N PHE A 105 -8.37 -1.97 -6.03
CA PHE A 105 -8.21 -3.23 -5.31
C PHE A 105 -6.76 -3.64 -5.39
N TYR A 106 -6.15 -3.95 -4.24
CA TYR A 106 -4.80 -4.50 -4.15
C TYR A 106 -4.82 -5.84 -3.41
N GLY A 107 -3.87 -6.71 -3.74
CA GLY A 107 -3.82 -8.05 -3.16
C GLY A 107 -2.44 -8.72 -3.23
N PRO A 108 -2.36 -9.98 -2.75
CA PRO A 108 -1.12 -10.75 -2.76
C PRO A 108 -0.46 -10.79 -4.14
N GLY A 109 0.87 -10.67 -4.17
CA GLY A 109 1.64 -10.75 -5.42
C GLY A 109 1.56 -9.50 -6.28
N PHE A 110 1.45 -8.31 -5.66
CA PHE A 110 1.45 -7.01 -6.34
C PHE A 110 0.35 -6.84 -7.40
N ARG A 111 -0.77 -7.55 -7.23
CA ARG A 111 -1.91 -7.42 -8.13
C ARG A 111 -2.73 -6.20 -7.76
N HIS A 112 -2.99 -5.38 -8.77
CA HIS A 112 -3.82 -4.19 -8.67
C HIS A 112 -4.91 -4.24 -9.74
N PHE A 113 -6.09 -3.79 -9.38
CA PHE A 113 -7.22 -3.63 -10.30
C PHE A 113 -7.94 -2.33 -9.95
N GLU A 114 -8.02 -1.42 -10.92
CA GLU A 114 -8.72 -0.16 -10.78
C GLU A 114 -10.11 -0.24 -11.42
N THR A 115 -11.08 0.39 -10.76
CA THR A 115 -12.44 0.50 -11.28
C THR A 115 -13.13 1.73 -10.70
N TYR A 116 -14.33 2.04 -11.19
CA TYR A 116 -15.20 3.06 -10.64
C TYR A 116 -16.34 2.41 -9.89
N ILE A 117 -16.77 3.04 -8.80
CA ILE A 117 -17.95 2.60 -8.06
C ILE A 117 -19.20 3.00 -8.85
N GLU A 118 -20.02 2.01 -9.18
CA GLU A 118 -21.31 2.16 -9.85
C GLU A 118 -22.38 1.47 -8.99
N ASP A 119 -23.63 1.94 -9.05
CA ASP A 119 -24.79 1.31 -8.38
C ASP A 119 -24.63 1.09 -6.85
N LEU A 120 -24.18 2.12 -6.10
CA LEU A 120 -23.90 2.05 -4.65
C LEU A 120 -25.15 2.08 -3.75
#